data_AF-A0A258BX17-F1
#
_entry.id   AF-A0A258BX17-F1
#
_cell.length_a   1.000
_cell.length_b   1.000
_cell.length_c   1.000
_cell.angle_alpha   90.00
_cell.angle_beta   90.00
_cell.angle_gamma   90.00
#
_symmetry.space_group_name_H-M   'P 1'
#
loop_
_entity.id
_entity.type
_entity.pdbx_description
1 polymer ?
#
loop_
_entity_poly.entity_id
_entity_poly.type
_entity_poly.pdbx_seq_one_letter_code
_entity_poly.pdbx_strand_id
1 'polypeptide(L)' 'DIVVSERRLPAACAPRWLKLDRAALRETGGVAVYLRQEKWRGVRQPGDRHPWIVPDRSVAGSGGKARPSAPAR' A
#
# COMPACT_ATOMS: atom_id res chain seq x y z
N ASP A 1 -6.88 20.10 -10.93
CA ASP A 1 -7.50 19.77 -9.63
C ASP A 1 -7.04 18.39 -9.17
N ILE A 2 -6.80 18.24 -7.88
CA ILE A 2 -6.34 17.00 -7.24
C ILE A 2 -7.35 16.61 -6.19
N VAL A 3 -7.81 15.36 -6.22
CA VAL A 3 -8.73 14.81 -5.23
C VAL A 3 -8.08 13.61 -4.55
N VAL A 4 -8.03 13.64 -3.22
CA VAL A 4 -7.45 12.58 -2.39
C VAL A 4 -8.49 12.09 -1.40
N SER A 5 -8.67 10.78 -1.32
CA SER A 5 -9.57 10.16 -0.35
C SER A 5 -9.06 8.77 0.04
N GLU A 6 -9.11 8.46 1.34
CA GLU A 6 -8.87 7.11 1.83
C GLU A 6 -9.99 6.13 1.42
N ARG A 7 -11.15 6.65 1.03
CA ARG A 7 -12.32 5.87 0.58
C ARG A 7 -12.27 5.68 -0.94
N ARG A 8 -13.07 4.74 -1.44
CA ARG A 8 -13.29 4.59 -2.88
C ARG A 8 -14.11 5.78 -3.36
N LEU A 9 -13.62 6.47 -4.38
CA LEU A 9 -14.34 7.57 -5.00
C LEU A 9 -15.29 7.01 -6.06
N PRO A 10 -16.48 7.62 -6.27
CA PRO A 10 -17.41 7.19 -7.30
C PRO A 10 -16.79 7.37 -8.70
N ALA A 11 -17.35 6.67 -9.70
CA ALA A 11 -16.92 6.79 -11.09
C ALA A 11 -17.08 8.22 -11.63
N ALA A 12 -18.13 8.93 -11.19
CA ALA A 12 -18.38 10.32 -11.55
C ALA A 12 -17.33 11.32 -11.03
N CYS A 13 -16.51 10.93 -10.05
CA CYS A 13 -15.37 11.74 -9.64
C CYS A 13 -14.28 11.62 -10.71
N ALA A 14 -14.27 12.58 -11.63
CA ALA A 14 -13.34 12.70 -12.75
C ALA A 14 -12.54 14.01 -12.63
N PRO A 15 -11.58 14.09 -11.69
CA PRO A 15 -10.72 15.26 -11.58
C PRO A 15 -9.84 15.40 -12.82
N ARG A 16 -9.49 16.63 -13.21
CA ARG A 16 -8.75 16.87 -14.46
C ARG A 16 -7.30 16.42 -14.38
N TRP A 17 -6.72 16.34 -13.18
CA TRP A 17 -5.29 16.03 -13.04
C TRP A 17 -5.03 14.73 -12.28
N LEU A 18 -5.52 14.60 -11.04
CA LEU A 18 -5.14 13.47 -10.21
C LEU A 18 -6.27 13.03 -9.27
N LYS A 19 -6.60 11.74 -9.37
CA LYS A 19 -7.54 11.03 -8.48
C LYS A 19 -6.76 10.01 -7.66
N LEU A 20 -6.67 10.22 -6.34
CA LEU A 20 -6.07 9.27 -5.41
C LEU A 20 -7.13 8.76 -4.44
N ASP A 21 -7.78 7.66 -4.83
CA ASP A 21 -8.75 6.96 -3.98
C ASP A 21 -8.10 5.75 -3.29
N ARG A 22 -8.90 4.99 -2.52
CA ARG A 22 -8.42 3.79 -1.82
C ARG A 22 -7.66 2.79 -2.70
N ALA A 23 -8.09 2.58 -3.94
CA ALA A 23 -7.44 1.60 -4.81
C ALA A 23 -6.08 2.13 -5.27
N ALA A 24 -6.04 3.37 -5.77
CA ALA A 24 -4.81 4.02 -6.20
C ALA A 24 -3.79 4.16 -5.05
N LEU A 25 -4.25 4.50 -3.85
CA LEU A 25 -3.38 4.61 -2.66
C LEU A 25 -2.83 3.26 -2.20
N ARG A 26 -3.60 2.17 -2.32
CA ARG A 26 -3.11 0.82 -2.00
C ARG A 26 -2.04 0.34 -2.97
N GLU A 27 -2.16 0.68 -4.25
CA GLU A 27 -1.18 0.34 -5.28
C GLU A 27 0.11 1.14 -5.11
N THR A 28 -0.02 2.45 -4.91
CA THR A 28 1.12 3.39 -4.88
C THR A 28 1.76 3.56 -3.52
N GLY A 29 1.09 3.15 -2.42
CA GLY A 29 1.50 3.39 -1.04
C GLY A 29 1.52 4.87 -0.62
N GLY A 30 1.13 5.78 -1.51
CA GLY A 30 1.29 7.23 -1.38
C GLY A 30 1.86 7.83 -2.68
N VAL A 31 1.78 9.14 -2.81
CA VAL A 31 2.23 9.86 -4.02
C VAL A 31 2.93 11.16 -3.63
N ALA A 32 4.09 11.41 -4.23
CA ALA A 32 4.73 12.73 -4.23
C ALA A 32 4.22 13.52 -5.45
N VAL A 33 3.72 14.74 -5.22
CA VAL A 33 3.20 15.63 -6.27
C VAL A 33 4.14 16.81 -6.46
N TYR A 34 4.57 17.03 -7.69
CA TYR A 34 5.48 18.09 -8.12
C TYR A 34 4.69 19.11 -8.95
N LEU A 35 4.16 20.14 -8.28
CA LEU A 35 3.23 21.10 -8.88
C LEU A 35 3.84 21.89 -10.05
N ARG A 36 5.09 22.36 -9.91
CA ARG A 36 5.77 23.13 -10.96
C ARG A 36 6.02 22.31 -12.22
N GLN A 37 6.24 21.01 -12.05
CA GLN A 37 6.55 20.07 -13.13
C GLN A 37 5.30 19.33 -13.65
N GLU A 38 4.13 19.57 -13.03
CA GLU A 38 2.88 18.88 -13.33
C GLU A 38 3.01 17.35 -13.32
N LYS A 39 3.87 16.85 -12.42
CA LYS A 39 4.21 15.43 -12.32
C LYS A 39 3.83 14.86 -10.96
N TRP A 40 3.56 13.57 -10.94
CA TRP A 40 3.39 12.82 -9.70
C TRP A 40 4.18 11.52 -9.78
N ARG A 41 4.59 11.00 -8.63
CA ARG A 41 5.31 9.72 -8.53
C ARG A 41 4.80 8.93 -7.34
N GLY A 42 4.44 7.67 -7.57
CA GLY A 42 4.13 6.72 -6.49
C GLY A 42 5.35 6.51 -5.58
N VAL A 43 5.11 6.44 -4.27
CA VAL A 43 6.20 6.33 -3.28
C VAL A 43 6.56 4.89 -2.95
N ARG A 44 5.74 3.90 -3.33
CA ARG A 44 6.02 2.48 -3.09
C ARG A 44 7.00 1.93 -4.13
N GLN A 45 8.25 1.71 -3.72
CA GLN A 45 9.26 0.96 -4.47
C GLN A 45 9.48 -0.42 -3.80
N PRO A 46 9.87 -1.44 -4.59
CA PRO A 46 10.26 -2.74 -4.03
C PRO A 46 11.38 -2.57 -2.99
N GLY A 47 11.12 -2.96 -1.75
CA GLY A 47 12.09 -2.88 -0.64
C GLY A 47 12.00 -1.62 0.24
N ASP A 48 11.07 -0.70 -0.04
CA ASP A 48 10.92 0.52 0.77
C ASP A 48 10.53 0.21 2.23
N ARG A 49 11.17 0.93 3.15
CA ARG A 49 10.98 0.84 4.60
C ARG A 49 10.47 2.15 5.19
N HIS A 50 9.46 2.74 4.55
CA HIS A 50 8.85 3.95 5.11
C HIS A 50 8.08 3.63 6.40
N PRO A 51 8.10 4.51 7.43
CA PRO A 51 7.42 4.27 8.70
C PRO A 51 5.90 4.00 8.59
N TRP A 52 5.26 4.43 7.50
CA TRP A 52 3.84 4.22 7.21
C TRP A 52 3.55 2.97 6.36
N ILE A 53 4.57 2.25 5.89
CA ILE A 53 4.39 0.97 5.20
C ILE A 53 4.22 -0.11 6.27
N VAL A 54 3.02 -0.67 6.38
CA VAL A 54 2.77 -1.83 7.23
C VAL A 54 3.43 -3.04 6.56
N PRO A 55 4.42 -3.70 7.20
CA PRO A 55 5.03 -4.89 6.63
C PRO A 55 4.00 -6.00 6.46
N ASP A 56 4.10 -6.74 5.36
CA ASP A 56 3.24 -7.88 5.09
C ASP A 56 3.42 -8.92 6.22
N ARG A 57 2.37 -9.10 7.03
CA ARG A 57 2.38 -10.01 8.19
C ARG A 57 2.48 -11.49 7.78
N SER A 58 2.29 -11.82 6.50
CA SER A 58 2.33 -13.18 6.00
C SER A 58 3.76 -13.72 5.89
N VAL A 59 4.77 -12.85 5.78
CA VAL A 59 6.19 -13.25 5.76
C VAL A 59 6.76 -13.47 7.17
N ALA A 60 6.12 -12.92 8.22
CA ALA A 60 6.57 -13.04 9.60
C ALA A 60 6.19 -14.37 10.29
N GLY A 61 5.52 -15.29 9.57
CA GLY A 61 4.85 -16.45 10.16
C GLY A 61 5.42 -17.83 9.82
N SER A 62 6.52 -17.95 9.06
CA SER A 62 7.10 -19.27 8.75
C SER A 62 8.17 -19.71 9.75
N GLY A 63 7.90 -19.52 11.05
CA GLY A 63 8.61 -20.19 12.12
C GLY A 63 7.84 -21.46 12.49
N GLY A 64 8.09 -22.56 11.77
CA GLY A 64 7.46 -23.84 12.05
C GLY A 64 7.67 -24.27 13.50
N LYS A 65 6.62 -24.27 14.33
CA LYS A 65 6.64 -24.98 15.60
C LYS A 65 6.54 -26.47 15.29
N ALA A 66 7.67 -27.19 15.39
CA ALA A 66 7.67 -28.64 15.41
C ALA A 66 6.73 -29.13 16.53
N ARG A 67 5.76 -29.99 16.19
CA ARG A 67 4.94 -30.69 17.18
C ARG A 67 5.84 -31.73 17.87
N PRO A 68 5.91 -31.78 19.21
CA PRO A 68 6.58 -32.90 19.87
C PRO A 68 5.78 -34.19 19.59
N SER A 69 6.48 -35.23 19.15
CA SER A 69 5.93 -36.57 18.95
C SER A 69 5.51 -37.17 20.29
N ALA A 70 4.27 -37.67 20.37
CA ALA A 70 3.77 -38.39 21.55
C ALA A 70 4.58 -39.69 21.78
N PRO A 71 4.79 -40.11 23.05
CA PRO A 71 5.51 -41.34 23.32
C PRO A 71 4.67 -42.57 22.91
N ALA A 72 5.33 -43.54 22.28
CA ALA A 72 4.78 -44.84 21.97
C ALA A 72 4.45 -45.61 23.26
N ARG A 73 3.36 -46.36 23.24
CA ARG A 73 2.85 -47.17 24.35
C ARG A 73 3.23 -48.63 24.15
#